data_AF-A0A820RJJ8-F1
#
_entry.id   AF-A0A820RJJ8-F1
#
_cell.length_a   1.000
_cell.length_b   1.000
_cell.length_c   1.000
_cell.angle_alpha   90.00
_cell.angle_beta   90.00
_cell.angle_gamma   90.00
#
_symmetry.space_group_name_H-M   'P 1'
#
loop_
_entity.id
_entity.type
_entity.pdbx_description
1 polymer ?
#
loop_
_entity_poly.entity_id
_entity_poly.type
_entity_poly.pdbx_seq_one_letter_code
_entity_poly.pdbx_strand_id
1 'polypeptide(L)'
;MKSEVSTFIYALFFVQLFGIHFDEYQSESQFSKQAKEIIDKLGQLGYCKKRDDGVLEATIPSKYNSLPRDACVVVQKSDGTTLYITRDIAALKTRLETIPTEKILYVVDSSQTEHFRNLLTISKAMQVDQVKNWDLDDFYIPFGRMINFQTRKGKFDLLSDVLDDAKERAQEGLDRFLIRKDGIDHAKVSAVIGKAYLILNDFSRARRADYMFSWHEISSKDGVAFLLLYCHARLCSLEKQVKIPIDWSANVNLLTDRQEHILIQQLST
;
A
#
# COMPACT_ATOMS: atom_id res chain seq x y z
N MET A 1 17.60 -16.65 11.64
CA MET A 1 17.81 -15.95 12.92
C MET A 1 17.88 -14.42 12.79
N LYS A 2 18.89 -13.78 12.16
CA LYS A 2 18.88 -12.30 12.01
C LYS A 2 17.73 -11.76 11.13
N SER A 3 17.37 -12.48 10.06
CA SER A 3 16.25 -12.10 9.18
C SER A 3 14.88 -12.29 9.87
N GLU A 4 14.67 -13.42 10.52
CA GLU A 4 13.40 -13.76 11.20
C GLU A 4 13.08 -12.80 12.36
N VAL A 5 14.10 -12.43 13.17
CA VAL A 5 13.93 -11.43 14.24
C VAL A 5 13.59 -10.06 13.65
N SER A 6 14.20 -9.68 12.53
CA SER A 6 13.85 -8.45 11.82
C SER A 6 12.39 -8.48 11.35
N THR A 7 11.99 -9.54 10.64
CA THR A 7 10.62 -9.73 10.15
C THR A 7 9.59 -9.67 11.28
N PHE A 8 9.88 -10.30 12.43
CA PHE A 8 8.99 -10.28 13.59
C PHE A 8 8.87 -8.89 14.22
N ILE A 9 9.97 -8.14 14.34
CA ILE A 9 9.94 -6.77 14.84
C ILE A 9 9.14 -5.86 13.88
N TYR A 10 9.36 -6.01 12.57
CA TYR A 10 8.58 -5.31 11.55
C TYR A 10 7.08 -5.62 11.65
N ALA A 11 6.72 -6.90 11.77
CA ALA A 11 5.35 -7.36 11.93
C ALA A 11 4.65 -6.69 13.12
N LEU A 12 5.30 -6.76 14.29
CA LEU A 12 4.75 -6.20 15.52
C LEU A 12 4.56 -4.68 15.42
N PHE A 13 5.51 -3.99 14.79
CA PHE A 13 5.43 -2.56 14.52
C PHE A 13 4.20 -2.19 13.68
N PHE A 14 3.97 -2.90 12.56
CA PHE A 14 2.81 -2.64 11.69
C PHE A 14 1.46 -2.99 12.35
N VAL A 15 1.41 -4.09 13.12
CA VAL A 15 0.21 -4.46 13.89
C VAL A 15 -0.12 -3.36 14.90
N GLN A 16 0.84 -2.98 15.74
CA GLN A 16 0.61 -2.02 16.82
C GLN A 16 0.25 -0.63 16.30
N LEU A 17 0.86 -0.21 15.19
CA LEU A 17 0.70 1.14 14.68
C LEU A 17 -0.45 1.27 13.71
N PHE A 18 -0.64 0.31 12.80
CA PHE A 18 -1.61 0.43 11.71
C PHE A 18 -2.73 -0.62 11.78
N GLY A 19 -2.68 -1.57 12.72
CA GLY A 19 -3.63 -2.69 12.76
C GLY A 19 -3.46 -3.64 11.58
N ILE A 20 -2.29 -3.63 10.93
CA ILE A 20 -1.99 -4.47 9.77
C ILE A 20 -1.41 -5.79 10.26
N HIS A 21 -2.07 -6.89 9.92
CA HIS A 21 -1.62 -8.25 10.17
C HIS A 21 -1.20 -8.88 8.85
N PHE A 22 -0.04 -9.54 8.82
CA PHE A 22 0.39 -10.33 7.66
C PHE A 22 0.25 -11.81 7.98
N ASP A 23 -0.37 -12.55 7.06
CA ASP A 23 -0.55 -14.00 7.19
C ASP A 23 0.73 -14.78 6.86
N GLU A 24 1.53 -14.27 5.91
CA GLU A 24 2.74 -14.94 5.43
C GLU A 24 3.87 -13.94 5.16
N TYR A 25 5.11 -14.38 5.44
CA TYR A 25 6.33 -13.64 5.13
C TYR A 25 7.19 -14.41 4.14
N GLN A 26 7.24 -13.92 2.91
CA GLN A 26 8.05 -14.52 1.85
C GLN A 26 9.20 -13.61 1.47
N SER A 27 10.37 -14.20 1.20
CA SER A 27 11.56 -13.49 0.73
C SER A 27 11.97 -13.97 -0.65
N GLU A 28 12.55 -13.08 -1.44
CA GLU A 28 12.98 -13.37 -2.81
C GLU A 28 13.95 -14.56 -2.91
N SER A 29 14.81 -14.72 -1.88
CA SER A 29 15.76 -15.83 -1.78
C SER A 29 15.10 -17.22 -1.83
N GLN A 30 13.86 -17.35 -1.35
CA GLN A 30 13.09 -18.59 -1.36
C GLN A 30 12.79 -19.12 -2.76
N PHE A 31 12.85 -18.24 -3.79
CA PHE A 31 12.49 -18.56 -5.17
C PHE A 31 13.71 -18.73 -6.10
N SER A 32 14.92 -18.72 -5.56
CA SER A 32 16.16 -18.76 -6.37
C SER A 32 16.31 -20.05 -7.18
N LYS A 33 15.83 -21.19 -6.67
CA LYS A 33 15.88 -22.48 -7.37
C LYS A 33 14.85 -22.50 -8.50
N GLN A 34 13.61 -22.15 -8.18
CA GLN A 34 12.49 -22.10 -9.12
C GLN A 34 12.73 -21.08 -10.24
N ALA A 35 13.46 -19.99 -9.98
CA ALA A 35 13.85 -19.02 -11.00
C ALA A 35 14.67 -19.66 -12.15
N LYS A 36 15.47 -20.70 -11.88
CA LYS A 36 16.18 -21.44 -12.93
C LYS A 36 15.21 -22.25 -13.80
N GLU A 37 14.21 -22.86 -13.18
CA GLU A 37 13.15 -23.60 -13.88
C GLU A 37 12.35 -22.69 -14.82
N ILE A 38 12.16 -21.42 -14.43
CA ILE A 38 11.55 -20.39 -15.30
C ILE A 38 12.41 -20.17 -16.56
N ILE A 39 13.72 -20.01 -16.41
CA ILE A 39 14.64 -19.81 -17.54
C ILE A 39 14.63 -21.04 -18.47
N ASP A 40 14.71 -22.24 -17.91
CA ASP A 40 14.69 -23.48 -18.68
C ASP A 40 13.38 -23.61 -19.47
N LYS A 41 12.25 -23.29 -18.84
CA LYS A 41 10.94 -23.32 -19.52
C LYS A 41 10.85 -22.31 -20.65
N LEU A 42 11.35 -21.09 -20.46
CA LEU A 42 11.41 -20.08 -21.53
C LEU A 42 12.31 -20.51 -22.69
N GLY A 43 13.42 -21.20 -22.39
CA GLY A 43 14.28 -21.83 -23.39
C GLY A 43 13.56 -22.91 -24.19
N GLN A 44 12.84 -23.82 -23.52
CA GLN A 44 12.04 -24.87 -24.17
C GLN A 44 10.94 -24.31 -25.08
N LEU A 45 10.37 -23.16 -24.71
CA LEU A 45 9.36 -22.45 -25.50
C LEU A 45 9.97 -21.66 -26.68
N GLY A 46 11.30 -21.62 -26.80
CA GLY A 46 12.01 -20.91 -27.88
C GLY A 46 12.05 -19.40 -27.71
N TYR A 47 11.78 -18.86 -26.52
CA TYR A 47 11.79 -17.42 -26.28
C TYR A 47 13.17 -16.87 -25.87
N CYS A 48 14.07 -17.72 -25.38
CA CYS A 48 15.39 -17.29 -24.93
C CYS A 48 16.43 -17.29 -26.05
N LYS A 49 17.20 -16.19 -26.15
CA LYS A 49 18.39 -16.08 -26.99
C LYS A 49 19.56 -15.56 -26.18
N LYS A 50 20.72 -16.21 -26.32
CA LYS A 50 21.97 -15.74 -25.73
C LYS A 50 22.58 -14.68 -26.66
N ARG A 51 22.94 -13.54 -26.08
CA ARG A 51 23.66 -12.45 -26.75
C ARG A 51 25.16 -12.74 -26.81
N ASP A 52 25.88 -12.01 -27.65
CA ASP A 52 27.32 -12.16 -27.84
C ASP A 52 28.13 -11.86 -26.56
N ASP A 53 27.62 -10.98 -25.70
CA ASP A 53 28.18 -10.64 -24.38
C ASP A 53 27.86 -11.68 -23.29
N GLY A 54 27.18 -12.77 -23.65
CA GLY A 54 26.83 -13.87 -22.75
C GLY A 54 25.53 -13.66 -21.97
N VAL A 55 24.87 -12.52 -22.09
CA VAL A 55 23.58 -12.22 -21.45
C VAL A 55 22.46 -13.04 -22.08
N LEU A 56 21.53 -13.55 -21.28
CA LEU A 56 20.34 -14.26 -21.76
C LEU A 56 19.14 -13.32 -21.78
N GLU A 57 18.53 -13.18 -22.96
CA GLU A 57 17.36 -12.35 -23.20
C GLU A 57 16.18 -13.20 -23.65
N ALA A 58 14.99 -12.93 -23.12
CA ALA A 58 13.74 -13.52 -23.54
C ALA A 58 12.98 -12.52 -24.43
N THR A 59 12.62 -12.93 -25.64
CA THR A 59 11.72 -12.18 -26.54
C THR A 59 10.34 -12.80 -26.50
N ILE A 60 9.37 -12.08 -25.94
CA ILE A 60 7.98 -12.56 -25.80
C ILE A 60 7.10 -11.89 -26.86
N PRO A 61 6.36 -12.68 -27.67
CA PRO A 61 5.47 -12.13 -28.69
C PRO A 61 4.41 -11.16 -28.15
N SER A 62 4.17 -10.09 -28.90
CA SER A 62 3.17 -9.04 -28.59
C SER A 62 1.76 -9.55 -28.29
N LYS A 63 1.36 -10.73 -28.80
CA LYS A 63 0.05 -11.35 -28.50
C LYS A 63 -0.21 -11.63 -27.01
N TYR A 64 0.86 -11.70 -26.19
CA TYR A 64 0.76 -11.87 -24.74
C TYR A 64 0.87 -10.54 -23.97
N ASN A 65 1.18 -9.45 -24.68
CA ASN A 65 1.42 -8.13 -24.13
C ASN A 65 0.18 -7.25 -24.35
N SER A 66 0.03 -6.24 -23.51
CA SER A 66 -0.94 -5.15 -23.74
C SER A 66 -0.44 -4.12 -24.76
N LEU A 67 0.80 -4.25 -25.25
CA LEU A 67 1.42 -3.36 -26.22
C LEU A 67 1.59 -4.04 -27.59
N PRO A 68 1.54 -3.30 -28.71
CA PRO A 68 1.64 -3.85 -30.07
C PRO A 68 3.08 -4.22 -30.48
N ARG A 69 3.95 -4.51 -29.51
CA ARG A 69 5.37 -4.87 -29.75
C ARG A 69 5.79 -6.02 -28.84
N ASP A 70 6.77 -6.77 -29.31
CA ASP A 70 7.37 -7.85 -28.53
C ASP A 70 8.08 -7.27 -27.30
N ALA A 71 8.06 -8.02 -26.20
CA ALA A 71 8.77 -7.66 -24.98
C ALA A 71 10.14 -8.34 -24.99
N CYS A 72 11.22 -7.55 -25.01
CA CYS A 72 12.59 -8.04 -24.85
C CYS A 72 13.03 -7.83 -23.41
N VAL A 73 13.31 -8.92 -22.69
CA VAL A 73 13.58 -8.89 -21.25
C VAL A 73 14.85 -9.67 -20.96
N VAL A 74 15.81 -9.02 -20.31
CA VAL A 74 16.98 -9.74 -19.80
C VAL A 74 16.54 -10.62 -18.64
N VAL A 75 16.85 -11.92 -18.70
CA VAL A 75 16.46 -12.90 -17.68
C VAL A 75 17.66 -13.45 -16.91
N GLN A 76 18.87 -13.39 -17.49
CA GLN A 76 20.10 -13.84 -16.87
C GLN A 76 21.28 -12.99 -17.31
N LYS A 77 22.17 -12.64 -16.36
CA LYS A 77 23.45 -11.99 -16.65
C LYS A 77 24.46 -12.99 -17.23
N SER A 78 25.56 -12.46 -17.78
CA SER A 78 26.65 -13.28 -18.36
C SER A 78 27.35 -14.19 -17.36
N ASP A 79 27.34 -13.83 -16.07
CA ASP A 79 27.85 -14.64 -14.96
C ASP A 79 26.89 -15.77 -14.50
N GLY A 80 25.74 -15.90 -15.17
CA GLY A 80 24.71 -16.88 -14.82
C GLY A 80 23.74 -16.45 -13.72
N THR A 81 23.89 -15.23 -13.18
CA THR A 81 22.99 -14.70 -12.15
C THR A 81 21.60 -14.41 -12.74
N THR A 82 20.57 -14.98 -12.11
CA THR A 82 19.16 -14.73 -12.44
C THR A 82 18.75 -13.32 -12.04
N LEU A 83 17.92 -12.66 -12.84
CA LEU A 83 17.37 -11.34 -12.51
C LEU A 83 16.04 -11.42 -11.75
N TYR A 84 15.67 -10.31 -11.09
CA TYR A 84 14.45 -10.16 -10.27
C TYR A 84 13.20 -10.72 -10.97
N ILE A 85 13.03 -10.46 -12.27
CA ILE A 85 11.85 -10.88 -13.01
C ILE A 85 11.63 -12.41 -13.01
N THR A 86 12.70 -13.20 -13.09
CA THR A 86 12.59 -14.67 -13.05
C THR A 86 12.18 -15.19 -11.68
N ARG A 87 12.63 -14.52 -10.61
CA ARG A 87 12.26 -14.86 -9.23
C ARG A 87 10.83 -14.44 -8.92
N ASP A 88 10.39 -13.29 -9.43
CA ASP A 88 9.01 -12.82 -9.26
C ASP A 88 8.01 -13.69 -10.02
N ILE A 89 8.35 -14.17 -11.22
CA ILE A 89 7.52 -15.15 -11.95
C ILE A 89 7.45 -16.46 -11.17
N ALA A 90 8.57 -16.93 -10.62
CA ALA A 90 8.58 -18.13 -9.79
C ALA A 90 7.73 -17.96 -8.52
N ALA A 91 7.80 -16.79 -7.88
CA ALA A 91 6.97 -16.45 -6.72
C ALA A 91 5.48 -16.41 -7.07
N LEU A 92 5.11 -15.77 -8.18
CA LEU A 92 3.74 -15.72 -8.68
C LEU A 92 3.20 -17.13 -8.93
N LYS A 93 3.94 -17.96 -9.68
CA LYS A 93 3.57 -19.35 -9.96
C LYS A 93 3.38 -20.13 -8.66
N THR A 94 4.34 -20.04 -7.74
CA THR A 94 4.26 -20.75 -6.45
C THR A 94 3.01 -20.33 -5.68
N ARG A 95 2.72 -19.02 -5.57
CA ARG A 95 1.52 -18.51 -4.89
C ARG A 95 0.24 -19.02 -5.51
N LEU A 96 0.14 -19.04 -6.83
CA LEU A 96 -1.04 -19.56 -7.54
C LEU A 96 -1.23 -21.07 -7.36
N GLU A 97 -0.15 -21.81 -7.08
CA GLU A 97 -0.19 -23.25 -6.80
C GLU A 97 -0.49 -23.56 -5.33
N THR A 98 -0.06 -22.70 -4.40
CA THR A 98 -0.17 -22.96 -2.95
C THR A 98 -1.33 -22.22 -2.27
N ILE A 99 -1.80 -21.12 -2.84
CA ILE A 99 -2.85 -20.27 -2.26
C ILE A 99 -4.09 -20.38 -3.15
N PRO A 100 -5.23 -20.87 -2.62
CA PRO A 100 -6.48 -20.90 -3.36
C PRO A 100 -7.03 -19.47 -3.48
N THR A 101 -6.65 -18.78 -4.56
CA THR A 101 -7.06 -17.41 -4.83
C THR A 101 -7.46 -17.19 -6.29
N GLU A 102 -8.41 -16.28 -6.50
CA GLU A 102 -8.83 -15.83 -7.83
C GLU A 102 -7.96 -14.68 -8.35
N LYS A 103 -7.32 -13.91 -7.46
CA LYS A 103 -6.51 -12.73 -7.80
C LYS A 103 -5.28 -12.61 -6.90
N ILE A 104 -4.23 -12.02 -7.46
CA ILE A 104 -3.04 -11.57 -6.72
C ILE A 104 -2.76 -10.12 -7.10
N LEU A 105 -2.69 -9.25 -6.09
CA LEU A 105 -2.44 -7.82 -6.27
C LEU A 105 -1.07 -7.44 -5.75
N TYR A 106 -0.23 -6.87 -6.62
CA TYR A 106 1.07 -6.33 -6.27
C TYR A 106 0.98 -4.82 -6.04
N VAL A 107 1.03 -4.40 -4.78
CA VAL A 107 1.06 -2.98 -4.38
C VAL A 107 2.50 -2.50 -4.37
N VAL A 108 2.96 -1.87 -5.46
CA VAL A 108 4.38 -1.51 -5.66
C VAL A 108 4.50 -0.12 -6.31
N ASP A 109 5.65 0.51 -6.12
CA ASP A 109 6.00 1.83 -6.67
C ASP A 109 5.75 1.93 -8.19
N SER A 110 5.18 3.05 -8.63
CA SER A 110 4.77 3.32 -10.00
C SER A 110 5.91 3.21 -11.02
N SER A 111 7.17 3.40 -10.60
CA SER A 111 8.33 3.25 -11.48
C SER A 111 8.55 1.80 -11.95
N GLN A 112 7.91 0.81 -11.32
CA GLN A 112 8.03 -0.61 -11.68
C GLN A 112 7.01 -1.06 -12.73
N THR A 113 6.29 -0.12 -13.35
CA THR A 113 5.24 -0.43 -14.34
C THR A 113 5.73 -1.32 -15.48
N GLU A 114 6.94 -1.08 -16.01
CA GLU A 114 7.49 -1.92 -17.07
C GLU A 114 7.84 -3.33 -16.59
N HIS A 115 8.40 -3.46 -15.39
CA HIS A 115 8.68 -4.75 -14.77
C HIS A 115 7.42 -5.60 -14.61
N PHE A 116 6.35 -5.04 -14.03
CA PHE A 116 5.09 -5.77 -13.82
C PHE A 116 4.37 -6.11 -15.13
N ARG A 117 4.47 -5.25 -16.15
CA ARG A 117 3.98 -5.57 -17.49
C ARG A 117 4.73 -6.76 -18.08
N ASN A 118 6.06 -6.77 -17.98
CA ASN A 118 6.90 -7.84 -18.48
C ASN A 118 6.67 -9.15 -17.70
N LEU A 119 6.53 -9.07 -16.38
CA LEU A 119 6.18 -10.19 -15.51
C LEU A 119 4.88 -10.85 -15.98
N LEU A 120 3.79 -10.07 -16.11
CA LEU A 120 2.50 -10.59 -16.57
C LEU A 120 2.58 -11.16 -17.99
N THR A 121 3.27 -10.47 -18.89
CA THR A 121 3.47 -10.90 -20.30
C THR A 121 4.20 -12.25 -20.37
N ILE A 122 5.29 -12.40 -19.62
CA ILE A 122 6.06 -13.65 -19.57
C ILE A 122 5.20 -14.76 -18.94
N SER A 123 4.51 -14.50 -17.83
CA SER A 123 3.64 -15.50 -17.18
C SER A 123 2.53 -15.99 -18.11
N LYS A 124 1.93 -15.12 -18.92
CA LYS A 124 0.97 -15.53 -19.97
C LYS A 124 1.62 -16.39 -21.05
N ALA A 125 2.82 -16.02 -21.52
CA ALA A 125 3.56 -16.79 -22.52
C ALA A 125 4.01 -18.17 -22.02
N MET A 126 4.26 -18.30 -20.72
CA MET A 126 4.54 -19.55 -20.03
C MET A 126 3.29 -20.40 -19.74
N GLN A 127 2.10 -19.92 -20.15
CA GLN A 127 0.82 -20.60 -20.00
C GLN A 127 0.42 -20.84 -18.54
N VAL A 128 0.71 -19.88 -17.64
CA VAL A 128 0.12 -19.88 -16.30
C VAL A 128 -1.37 -19.60 -16.44
N ASP A 129 -2.22 -20.60 -16.24
CA ASP A 129 -3.64 -20.54 -16.62
C ASP A 129 -4.40 -19.41 -15.93
N GLN A 130 -4.14 -19.21 -14.64
CA GLN A 130 -4.85 -18.24 -13.81
C GLN A 130 -4.67 -16.79 -14.28
N VAL A 131 -3.55 -16.46 -14.93
CA VAL A 131 -3.22 -15.07 -15.32
C VAL A 131 -3.57 -14.74 -16.77
N LYS A 132 -4.07 -15.70 -17.54
CA LYS A 132 -4.38 -15.53 -18.98
C LYS A 132 -5.32 -14.33 -19.23
N ASN A 133 -6.33 -14.18 -18.38
CA ASN A 133 -7.37 -13.17 -18.50
C ASN A 133 -7.12 -11.92 -17.64
N TRP A 134 -5.97 -11.80 -16.98
CA TRP A 134 -5.66 -10.63 -16.16
C TRP A 134 -5.12 -9.50 -17.04
N ASP A 135 -5.59 -8.28 -16.78
CA ASP A 135 -4.93 -7.07 -17.27
C ASP A 135 -3.94 -6.53 -16.24
N LEU A 136 -3.10 -5.57 -16.66
CA LEU A 136 -2.09 -5.00 -15.77
C LEU A 136 -2.74 -4.37 -14.52
N ASP A 137 -3.90 -3.74 -14.67
CA ASP A 137 -4.62 -3.08 -13.57
C ASP A 137 -5.31 -4.06 -12.61
N ASP A 138 -5.51 -5.33 -13.01
CA ASP A 138 -6.00 -6.42 -12.17
C ASP A 138 -4.89 -7.10 -11.35
N PHE A 139 -3.63 -6.79 -11.64
CA PHE A 139 -2.46 -7.47 -11.12
C PHE A 139 -1.50 -6.54 -10.38
N TYR A 140 -1.39 -5.31 -10.85
CA TYR A 140 -0.43 -4.32 -10.37
C TYR A 140 -1.16 -3.06 -9.92
N ILE A 141 -0.96 -2.73 -8.63
CA ILE A 141 -1.56 -1.60 -7.94
C ILE A 141 -0.44 -0.56 -7.70
N PRO A 142 -0.12 0.28 -8.71
CA PRO A 142 0.93 1.28 -8.59
C PRO A 142 0.59 2.34 -7.56
N PHE A 143 1.59 2.76 -6.78
CA PHE A 143 1.57 3.97 -5.96
C PHE A 143 2.69 4.95 -6.35
N GLY A 144 2.43 6.25 -6.29
CA GLY A 144 3.41 7.31 -6.53
C GLY A 144 4.30 7.56 -5.31
N ARG A 145 5.40 8.27 -5.53
CA ARG A 145 6.38 8.59 -4.49
C ARG A 145 6.02 9.84 -3.73
N MET A 146 6.28 9.79 -2.44
CA MET A 146 6.32 10.96 -1.58
C MET A 146 7.63 11.71 -1.80
N ILE A 147 7.53 12.95 -2.30
CA ILE A 147 8.67 13.81 -2.63
C ILE A 147 8.84 14.87 -1.54
N ASN A 148 10.10 15.23 -1.28
CA ASN A 148 10.51 16.29 -0.36
C ASN A 148 10.07 16.07 1.09
N PHE A 149 10.04 14.81 1.51
CA PHE A 149 9.74 14.45 2.89
C PHE A 149 10.96 14.61 3.79
N GLN A 150 10.84 15.48 4.80
CA GLN A 150 11.88 15.70 5.80
C GLN A 150 11.25 15.81 7.18
N THR A 151 11.89 15.19 8.17
CA THR A 151 11.52 15.35 9.58
C THR A 151 12.32 16.51 10.20
N ARG A 152 11.98 16.91 11.43
CA ARG A 152 12.79 17.87 12.21
C ARG A 152 14.24 17.45 12.38
N LYS A 153 14.50 16.15 12.40
CA LYS A 153 15.85 15.56 12.50
C LYS A 153 16.60 15.50 11.15
N GLY A 154 15.95 15.87 10.04
CA GLY A 154 16.52 15.84 8.70
C GLY A 154 16.02 14.65 7.86
N LYS A 155 16.94 13.84 7.32
CA LYS A 155 16.58 12.58 6.65
C LYS A 155 16.01 11.61 7.69
N PHE A 156 14.92 10.93 7.35
CA PHE A 156 14.35 9.89 8.19
C PHE A 156 15.02 8.56 7.82
N ASP A 157 15.53 7.85 8.83
CA ASP A 157 16.05 6.49 8.65
C ASP A 157 14.98 5.44 9.01
N LEU A 158 13.99 5.80 9.84
CA LEU A 158 12.95 4.90 10.34
C LEU A 158 11.56 5.55 10.36
N LEU A 159 10.52 4.72 10.17
CA LEU A 159 9.11 5.15 10.25
C LEU A 159 8.72 5.61 11.67
N SER A 160 9.39 5.11 12.71
CA SER A 160 9.20 5.59 14.08
C SER A 160 9.53 7.07 14.24
N ASP A 161 10.62 7.55 13.63
CA ASP A 161 11.01 8.97 13.69
C ASP A 161 9.97 9.88 13.03
N VAL A 162 9.34 9.37 11.96
CA VAL A 162 8.26 10.08 11.26
C VAL A 162 7.02 10.20 12.14
N LEU A 163 6.66 9.12 12.83
CA LEU A 163 5.51 9.10 13.74
C LEU A 163 5.74 10.00 14.97
N ASP A 164 6.96 10.03 15.49
CA ASP A 164 7.33 10.91 16.59
C ASP A 164 7.26 12.40 16.17
N ASP A 165 7.80 12.78 15.00
CA ASP A 165 7.69 14.16 14.50
C ASP A 165 6.22 14.55 14.24
N ALA A 166 5.42 13.64 13.70
CA ALA A 166 3.99 13.85 13.52
C ALA A 166 3.27 14.07 14.86
N LYS A 167 3.60 13.28 15.89
CA LYS A 167 3.08 13.43 17.25
C LYS A 167 3.46 14.77 17.85
N GLU A 168 4.73 15.19 17.77
CA GLU A 168 5.20 16.47 18.31
C GLU A 168 4.46 17.65 17.67
N ARG A 169 4.34 17.66 16.35
CA ARG A 169 3.64 18.74 15.62
C ARG A 169 2.15 18.77 15.94
N ALA A 170 1.52 17.61 16.08
CA ALA A 170 0.12 17.52 16.52
C ALA A 170 -0.05 18.06 17.93
N GLN A 171 0.89 17.78 18.83
CA GLN A 171 0.89 18.29 20.21
C GLN A 171 0.99 19.81 20.23
N GLU A 172 1.88 20.41 19.43
CA GLU A 172 1.96 21.87 19.28
C GLU A 172 0.64 22.49 18.80
N GLY A 173 -0.05 21.81 17.88
CA GLY A 173 -1.40 22.20 17.44
C GLY A 173 -2.38 22.24 18.61
N LEU A 174 -2.47 21.14 19.37
CA LEU A 174 -3.37 21.05 20.54
C LEU A 174 -3.08 22.13 21.59
N ASP A 175 -1.80 22.36 21.89
CA ASP A 175 -1.37 23.36 22.86
C ASP A 175 -1.80 24.78 22.42
N ARG A 176 -1.62 25.12 21.13
CA ARG A 176 -2.08 26.41 20.58
C ARG A 176 -3.59 26.56 20.60
N PHE A 177 -4.33 25.47 20.47
CA PHE A 177 -5.79 25.50 20.44
C PHE A 177 -6.41 25.64 21.83
N LEU A 178 -5.59 25.63 22.89
CA LEU A 178 -6.01 25.67 24.30
C LEU A 178 -7.04 24.57 24.62
N ILE A 179 -6.97 23.44 23.90
CA ILE A 179 -7.80 22.28 24.21
C ILE A 179 -7.17 21.66 25.45
N ARG A 180 -7.70 22.01 26.63
CA ARG A 180 -7.31 21.42 27.90
C ARG A 180 -8.56 20.88 28.56
N LYS A 181 -8.58 19.57 28.80
CA LYS A 181 -9.65 18.91 29.53
C LYS A 181 -9.01 17.93 30.52
N ASP A 182 -9.42 18.04 31.77
CA ASP A 182 -8.91 17.17 32.82
C ASP A 182 -9.15 15.69 32.50
N GLY A 183 -8.16 14.86 32.78
CA GLY A 183 -8.18 13.43 32.50
C GLY A 183 -7.88 13.04 31.05
N ILE A 184 -7.54 13.98 30.16
CA ILE A 184 -7.06 13.65 28.80
C ILE A 184 -5.53 13.45 28.81
N ASP A 185 -5.11 12.32 28.24
CA ASP A 185 -3.72 12.06 27.90
C ASP A 185 -3.38 12.74 26.56
N HIS A 186 -2.87 13.98 26.64
CA HIS A 186 -2.52 14.78 25.46
C HIS A 186 -1.47 14.12 24.57
N ALA A 187 -0.55 13.34 25.14
CA ALA A 187 0.46 12.63 24.36
C ALA A 187 -0.16 11.52 23.50
N LYS A 188 -1.14 10.78 24.04
CA LYS A 188 -1.91 9.79 23.27
C LYS A 188 -2.77 10.43 22.19
N VAL A 189 -3.47 11.52 22.51
CA VAL A 189 -4.31 12.23 21.53
C VAL A 189 -3.45 12.78 20.38
N SER A 190 -2.30 13.36 20.69
CA SER A 190 -1.35 13.87 19.68
C SER A 190 -0.81 12.76 18.78
N ALA A 191 -0.51 11.58 19.34
CA ALA A 191 -0.08 10.43 18.56
C ALA A 191 -1.18 9.95 17.60
N VAL A 192 -2.44 9.92 18.05
CA VAL A 192 -3.59 9.57 17.20
C VAL A 192 -3.79 10.59 16.08
N ILE A 193 -3.74 11.89 16.38
CA ILE A 193 -3.86 12.96 15.38
C ILE A 193 -2.72 12.89 14.37
N GLY A 194 -1.48 12.76 14.83
CA GLY A 194 -0.32 12.69 13.95
C GLY A 194 -0.36 11.47 13.03
N LYS A 195 -0.77 10.31 13.54
CA LYS A 195 -0.97 9.11 12.72
C LYS A 195 -2.09 9.29 11.71
N ALA A 196 -3.25 9.79 12.15
CA ALA A 196 -4.39 10.04 11.26
C ALA A 196 -4.01 11.03 10.14
N TYR A 197 -3.21 12.05 10.48
CA TYR A 197 -2.68 12.99 9.50
C TYR A 197 -1.87 12.33 8.41
N LEU A 198 -0.88 11.50 8.78
CA LEU A 198 -0.04 10.80 7.79
C LEU A 198 -0.87 9.91 6.86
N ILE A 199 -1.83 9.15 7.40
CA ILE A 199 -2.71 8.28 6.61
C ILE A 199 -3.62 9.08 5.69
N LEU A 200 -4.30 10.11 6.22
CA LEU A 200 -5.25 10.91 5.44
C LEU A 200 -4.55 11.77 4.38
N ASN A 201 -3.34 12.25 4.68
CA ASN A 201 -2.56 13.02 3.70
C ASN A 201 -2.16 12.17 2.49
N ASP A 202 -1.90 10.88 2.70
CA ASP A 202 -1.62 9.92 1.65
C ASP A 202 -2.92 9.52 0.90
N PHE A 203 -3.99 9.21 1.64
CA PHE A 203 -5.25 8.70 1.06
C PHE A 203 -6.10 9.76 0.36
N SER A 204 -5.87 11.04 0.65
CA SER A 204 -6.58 12.16 0.01
C SER A 204 -6.13 12.42 -1.44
N ARG A 205 -5.15 11.69 -1.94
CA ARG A 205 -4.53 11.91 -3.25
C ARG A 205 -4.72 10.70 -4.15
N ALA A 206 -4.64 10.92 -5.46
CA ALA A 206 -4.67 9.84 -6.42
C ALA A 206 -3.45 8.94 -6.21
N ARG A 207 -3.69 7.65 -5.89
CA ARG A 207 -2.64 6.67 -5.55
C ARG A 207 -1.45 6.67 -6.51
N ARG A 208 -1.67 6.80 -7.82
CA ARG A 208 -0.62 6.72 -8.85
C ARG A 208 0.31 7.94 -8.92
N ALA A 209 -0.11 9.07 -8.39
CA ALA A 209 0.60 10.33 -8.57
C ALA A 209 1.68 10.51 -7.50
N ASP A 210 2.87 10.91 -7.93
CA ASP A 210 3.87 11.45 -7.02
C ASP A 210 3.33 12.72 -6.38
N TYR A 211 3.73 12.99 -5.14
CA TYR A 211 3.22 14.15 -4.43
C TYR A 211 4.24 14.81 -3.52
N MET A 212 4.15 16.14 -3.44
CA MET A 212 4.91 16.92 -2.48
C MET A 212 4.26 16.80 -1.11
N PHE A 213 5.02 16.26 -0.16
CA PHE A 213 4.58 16.20 1.22
C PHE A 213 4.70 17.57 1.89
N SER A 214 3.76 17.88 2.78
CA SER A 214 3.75 19.10 3.57
C SER A 214 3.31 18.76 4.98
N TRP A 215 3.89 19.42 5.98
CA TRP A 215 3.48 19.31 7.38
C TRP A 215 2.44 20.36 7.78
N HIS A 216 2.05 21.27 6.88
CA HIS A 216 1.32 22.49 7.24
C HIS A 216 0.01 22.22 8.00
N GLU A 217 -0.74 21.21 7.56
CA GLU A 217 -2.09 20.95 8.06
C GLU A 217 -2.16 20.19 9.39
N ILE A 218 -1.09 19.49 9.80
CA ILE A 218 -1.11 18.64 11.02
C ILE A 218 -1.39 19.43 12.30
N SER A 219 -1.05 20.72 12.29
CA SER A 219 -1.12 21.61 13.44
C SER A 219 -2.16 22.71 13.25
N SER A 220 -3.11 22.50 12.31
CA SER A 220 -4.23 23.39 11.99
C SER A 220 -5.56 22.81 12.50
N LYS A 221 -6.48 23.68 12.96
CA LYS A 221 -7.85 23.28 13.32
C LYS A 221 -8.66 22.86 12.10
N ASP A 222 -8.31 23.41 10.94
CA ASP A 222 -8.95 23.12 9.66
C ASP A 222 -8.30 21.91 8.96
N GLY A 223 -7.27 21.32 9.58
CA GLY A 223 -6.65 20.10 9.07
C GLY A 223 -7.62 18.93 9.10
N VAL A 224 -7.72 18.20 7.99
CA VAL A 224 -8.69 17.11 7.79
C VAL A 224 -8.63 16.07 8.92
N ALA A 225 -7.42 15.69 9.35
CA ALA A 225 -7.23 14.72 10.43
C ALA A 225 -7.79 15.22 11.78
N PHE A 226 -7.53 16.48 12.12
CA PHE A 226 -8.06 17.07 13.35
C PHE A 226 -9.59 17.15 13.28
N LEU A 227 -10.15 17.64 12.16
CA LEU A 227 -11.60 17.77 11.97
C LEU A 227 -12.32 16.43 12.10
N LEU A 228 -11.83 15.38 11.41
CA LEU A 228 -12.46 14.04 11.48
C LEU A 228 -12.45 13.47 12.90
N LEU A 229 -11.31 13.53 13.58
CA LEU A 229 -11.19 13.03 14.96
C LEU A 229 -12.02 13.86 15.95
N TYR A 230 -12.06 15.19 15.74
CA TYR A 230 -12.86 16.08 16.56
C TYR A 230 -14.37 15.84 16.38
N CYS A 231 -14.83 15.68 15.13
CA CYS A 231 -16.22 15.32 14.83
C CYS A 231 -16.61 13.99 15.50
N HIS A 232 -15.78 12.96 15.36
CA HIS A 232 -15.99 11.67 16.03
C HIS A 232 -16.08 11.82 17.56
N ALA A 233 -15.12 12.51 18.18
CA ALA A 233 -15.13 12.73 19.63
C ALA A 233 -16.38 13.50 20.10
N ARG A 234 -16.86 14.45 19.30
CA ARG A 234 -18.05 15.25 19.60
C ARG A 234 -19.33 14.41 19.51
N LEU A 235 -19.44 13.54 18.51
CA LEU A 235 -20.54 12.57 18.40
C LEU A 235 -20.58 11.59 19.58
N CYS A 236 -19.43 10.99 19.94
CA CYS A 236 -19.35 10.13 21.12
C CYS A 236 -19.71 10.87 22.43
N SER A 237 -19.37 12.16 22.52
CA SER A 237 -19.74 12.98 23.68
C SER A 237 -21.26 13.22 23.73
N LEU A 238 -21.91 13.46 22.59
CA LEU A 238 -23.36 13.62 22.50
C LEU A 238 -24.08 12.34 22.94
N GLU A 239 -23.66 11.17 22.43
CA GLU A 239 -24.23 9.88 22.84
C GLU A 239 -24.13 9.65 24.35
N LYS A 240 -22.96 9.94 24.95
CA LYS A 240 -22.75 9.82 26.40
C LYS A 240 -23.62 10.77 27.23
N GLN A 241 -23.91 11.95 26.71
CA GLN A 241 -24.72 12.96 27.39
C GLN A 241 -26.21 12.63 27.34
N VAL A 242 -26.68 12.21 26.18
CA VAL A 242 -28.12 12.00 25.92
C VAL A 242 -28.65 10.79 26.70
N LYS A 243 -27.84 9.74 26.94
CA LYS A 243 -28.22 8.53 27.69
C LYS A 243 -29.54 7.86 27.22
N ILE A 244 -29.99 8.17 26.01
CA ILE A 244 -31.14 7.52 25.37
C ILE A 244 -30.60 6.29 24.63
N PRO A 245 -31.17 5.09 24.83
CA PRO A 245 -30.78 3.92 24.05
C PRO A 245 -31.11 4.15 22.57
N ILE A 246 -30.31 3.57 21.68
CA ILE A 246 -30.57 3.60 20.24
C ILE A 246 -31.90 2.89 19.97
N ASP A 247 -32.86 3.62 19.41
CA ASP A 247 -34.15 3.08 18.97
C ASP A 247 -34.18 2.98 17.45
N TRP A 248 -34.08 1.76 16.94
CA TRP A 248 -34.14 1.46 15.50
C TRP A 248 -35.55 1.63 14.92
N SER A 249 -36.57 1.83 15.75
CA SER A 249 -37.96 2.11 15.35
C SER A 249 -38.31 3.60 15.41
N ALA A 250 -37.32 4.47 15.65
CA ALA A 250 -37.51 5.91 15.71
C ALA A 250 -38.23 6.45 14.47
N ASN A 251 -39.19 7.36 14.68
CA ASN A 251 -39.98 7.95 13.60
C ASN A 251 -39.12 8.93 12.77
N VAL A 252 -38.54 8.44 11.67
CA VAL A 252 -37.70 9.22 10.76
C VAL A 252 -38.43 10.38 10.09
N ASN A 253 -39.78 10.40 10.08
CA ASN A 253 -40.55 11.53 9.55
C ASN A 253 -40.40 12.80 10.38
N LEU A 254 -39.80 12.72 11.58
CA LEU A 254 -39.48 13.88 12.41
C LEU A 254 -38.24 14.64 11.91
N LEU A 255 -37.42 14.03 11.05
CA LEU A 255 -36.26 14.65 10.42
C LEU A 255 -36.72 15.46 9.20
N THR A 256 -37.08 16.72 9.41
CA THR A 256 -37.71 17.60 8.41
C THR A 256 -36.82 18.75 7.94
N ASP A 257 -35.69 18.99 8.61
CA ASP A 257 -34.78 20.06 8.24
C ASP A 257 -33.96 19.70 6.99
N ARG A 258 -33.64 20.72 6.19
CA ARG A 258 -32.81 20.55 4.99
C ARG A 258 -31.47 19.89 5.28
N GLN A 259 -30.82 20.23 6.40
CA GLN A 259 -29.51 19.65 6.76
C GLN A 259 -29.63 18.17 7.13
N GLU A 260 -30.73 17.76 7.77
CA GLU A 260 -31.01 16.36 8.11
C GLU A 260 -31.16 15.53 6.82
N HIS A 261 -31.92 16.04 5.85
CA HIS A 261 -32.08 15.39 4.55
C HIS A 261 -30.76 15.27 3.77
N ILE A 262 -29.92 16.32 3.78
CA ILE A 262 -28.59 16.27 3.15
C ILE A 262 -27.72 15.20 3.81
N LEU A 263 -27.71 15.13 5.14
CA LEU A 263 -26.94 14.12 5.88
C LEU A 263 -27.44 12.70 5.58
N ILE A 264 -28.76 12.49 5.53
CA ILE A 264 -29.36 11.18 5.17
C ILE A 264 -28.90 10.75 3.77
N GLN A 265 -28.91 11.66 2.80
CA GLN A 265 -28.43 11.36 1.45
C GLN A 265 -26.95 10.94 1.47
N GLN A 266 -26.10 11.66 2.21
CA GLN A 266 -24.68 11.34 2.33
C GLN A 266 -24.42 9.99 3.02
N LEU A 267 -25.27 9.58 3.96
CA LEU A 267 -25.14 8.28 4.64
C LEU A 267 -25.63 7.10 3.78
N SER A 268 -26.40 7.37 2.72
CA SER A 268 -26.99 6.36 1.84
C SER A 268 -26.12 5.99 0.63
N THR A 269 -25.04 6.75 0.39
CA THR A 269 -24.08 6.56 -0.71
C THR A 269 -22.80 5.92 -0.24
#